data_AF-A0A2D9XHY9-F1
#
_entry.id   AF-A0A2D9XHY9-F1
#
_cell.length_a   1.000
_cell.length_b   1.000
_cell.length_c   1.000
_cell.angle_alpha   90.00
_cell.angle_beta   90.00
_cell.angle_gamma   90.00
#
_symmetry.space_group_name_H-M   'P 1'
#
loop_
_entity.id
_entity.type
_entity.pdbx_description
1 polymer ?
#
loop_
_entity_poly.entity_id
_entity_poly.type
_entity_poly.pdbx_seq_one_letter_code
_entity_poly.pdbx_strand_id
1 'polypeptide(L)'
;MRKLSVLVFTLLFFQSQVLIAQGSFHQEFDSDVAVPEGFKTNRTSYSAIMDELQSSRSPVSDEQLAQLKNVPLEVIFSALGEYRLNYATGFQNTQPGSRLVGRALTMRFLPPRPDLSEAALSLAEQGNWDRRYYARAAEEAGPGDVIVAELGGSDGHNLFGDMGATGIQQRGAAGVIIDGGTRDYSGLRDDRFKDFPVLHKFTDPHTTSWLGVEYNAPVRIGGVTVLPGDIVVGDD
;
A
#
# COMPACT_ATOMS: atom_id res chain seq x y z
N MET A 1 24.87 -8.91 -68.20
CA MET A 1 23.47 -9.29 -67.91
C MET A 1 23.33 -9.46 -66.39
N ARG A 2 22.68 -8.52 -65.70
CA ARG A 2 22.56 -8.49 -64.24
C ARG A 2 21.45 -9.46 -63.80
N LYS A 3 21.74 -10.33 -62.83
CA LYS A 3 20.76 -11.23 -62.20
C LYS A 3 19.75 -10.39 -61.41
N LEU A 4 18.48 -10.47 -61.80
CA LEU A 4 17.37 -9.85 -61.09
C LEU A 4 17.00 -10.78 -59.92
N SER A 5 17.27 -10.34 -58.69
CA SER A 5 16.84 -11.02 -57.47
C SER A 5 15.34 -10.77 -57.29
N VAL A 6 14.55 -11.85 -57.29
CA VAL A 6 13.11 -11.79 -56.99
C VAL A 6 12.98 -11.70 -55.47
N LEU A 7 12.66 -10.51 -54.97
CA LEU A 7 12.34 -10.28 -53.57
C LEU A 7 10.88 -10.72 -53.34
N VAL A 8 10.69 -11.87 -52.70
CA VAL A 8 9.37 -12.37 -52.30
C VAL A 8 8.91 -11.56 -51.09
N PHE A 9 7.96 -10.65 -51.30
CA PHE A 9 7.23 -9.99 -50.21
C PHE A 9 6.09 -10.91 -49.77
N THR A 10 6.28 -11.62 -48.66
CA THR A 10 5.19 -12.35 -47.99
C THR A 10 4.32 -11.32 -47.27
N LEU A 11 3.21 -10.91 -47.87
CA LEU A 11 2.16 -10.17 -47.17
C LEU A 11 1.47 -11.13 -46.18
N LEU A 12 1.77 -10.98 -44.89
CA LEU A 12 0.99 -11.61 -43.82
C LEU A 12 -0.35 -10.88 -43.72
N PHE A 13 -1.39 -11.46 -44.31
CA PHE A 13 -2.77 -11.09 -44.03
C PHE A 13 -3.11 -11.55 -42.60
N PHE A 14 -3.01 -10.65 -41.63
CA PHE A 14 -3.71 -10.84 -40.36
C PHE A 14 -5.20 -10.73 -40.66
N GLN A 15 -5.90 -11.86 -40.67
CA GLN A 15 -7.36 -11.83 -40.57
C GLN A 15 -7.69 -11.15 -39.24
N SER A 16 -8.22 -9.93 -39.31
CA SER A 16 -8.93 -9.32 -38.20
C SER A 16 -10.19 -10.15 -37.95
N GLN A 17 -10.04 -11.22 -37.19
CA GLN A 17 -11.16 -11.73 -36.42
C GLN A 17 -11.59 -10.53 -35.56
N VAL A 18 -12.73 -9.94 -35.91
CA VAL A 18 -13.43 -9.02 -35.03
C VAL A 18 -13.65 -9.85 -33.78
N LEU A 19 -12.82 -9.61 -32.75
CA LEU A 19 -13.10 -10.06 -31.41
C LEU A 19 -14.41 -9.34 -31.08
N ILE A 20 -15.53 -10.04 -31.25
CA ILE A 20 -16.78 -9.62 -30.64
C ILE A 20 -16.43 -9.63 -29.17
N ALA A 21 -16.17 -8.44 -28.61
CA ALA A 21 -16.12 -8.26 -27.18
C ALA A 21 -17.39 -8.95 -26.68
N GLN A 22 -17.23 -10.03 -25.90
CA GLN A 22 -18.35 -10.63 -25.21
C GLN A 22 -19.10 -9.46 -24.57
N GLY A 23 -20.38 -9.28 -24.94
CA GLY A 23 -21.17 -8.15 -24.43
C GLY A 23 -20.99 -8.08 -22.92
N SER A 24 -20.83 -6.87 -22.40
CA SER A 24 -20.60 -6.63 -20.97
C SER A 24 -21.58 -7.49 -20.18
N PHE A 25 -21.06 -8.52 -19.51
CA PHE A 25 -21.89 -9.41 -18.72
C PHE A 25 -22.54 -8.54 -17.65
N HIS A 26 -23.87 -8.42 -17.65
CA HIS A 26 -24.61 -7.63 -16.66
C HIS A 26 -24.44 -8.31 -15.30
N GLN A 27 -23.39 -7.93 -14.58
CA GLN A 27 -23.19 -8.23 -13.17
C GLN A 27 -23.90 -7.16 -12.34
N GLU A 28 -25.23 -7.14 -12.42
CA GLU A 28 -26.04 -6.45 -11.43
C GLU A 28 -26.29 -7.44 -10.30
N PHE A 29 -25.67 -7.18 -9.16
CA PHE A 29 -25.93 -7.89 -7.92
C PHE A 29 -26.62 -6.94 -6.98
N ASP A 30 -27.87 -7.23 -6.66
CA ASP A 30 -28.53 -6.57 -5.55
C ASP A 30 -27.82 -6.98 -4.25
N SER A 31 -27.56 -6.00 -3.40
CA SER A 31 -27.11 -6.30 -2.05
C SER A 31 -28.27 -6.90 -1.28
N ASP A 32 -28.08 -8.10 -0.72
CA ASP A 32 -29.05 -8.74 0.18
C ASP A 32 -29.28 -7.93 1.47
N VAL A 33 -28.43 -6.92 1.71
CA VAL A 33 -28.48 -6.04 2.88
C VAL A 33 -28.50 -4.58 2.44
N ALA A 34 -29.42 -3.79 2.98
CA ALA A 34 -29.42 -2.34 2.79
C ALA A 34 -28.18 -1.72 3.44
N VAL A 35 -27.53 -0.79 2.75
CA VAL A 35 -26.36 -0.07 3.29
C VAL A 35 -26.79 0.69 4.54
N PRO A 36 -26.22 0.39 5.73
CA PRO A 36 -26.58 1.07 6.96
C PRO A 36 -26.30 2.58 6.89
N GLU A 37 -27.04 3.34 7.70
CA GLU A 37 -26.78 4.78 7.86
C GLU A 37 -25.34 5.03 8.33
N GLY A 38 -24.65 6.00 7.72
CA GLY A 38 -23.26 6.33 8.05
C GLY A 38 -22.19 5.36 7.51
N PHE A 39 -22.56 4.24 6.87
CA PHE A 39 -21.57 3.28 6.36
C PHE A 39 -20.61 3.90 5.33
N LYS A 40 -21.14 4.77 4.46
CA LYS A 40 -20.34 5.50 3.44
C LYS A 40 -19.47 6.62 4.03
N THR A 41 -19.72 7.03 5.27
CA THR A 41 -18.99 8.10 5.95
C THR A 41 -17.88 7.56 6.86
N ASN A 42 -17.68 6.24 6.90
CA ASN A 42 -16.71 5.60 7.78
C ASN A 42 -15.28 6.09 7.52
N ARG A 43 -14.56 6.37 8.61
CA ARG A 43 -13.13 6.70 8.60
C ARG A 43 -12.23 5.47 8.53
N THR A 44 -12.77 4.27 8.52
CA THR A 44 -12.04 3.05 8.17
C THR A 44 -12.84 2.30 7.13
N SER A 45 -12.16 1.58 6.26
CA SER A 45 -12.82 0.67 5.34
C SER A 45 -13.37 -0.50 6.14
N TYR A 46 -14.68 -0.74 6.01
CA TYR A 46 -15.28 -1.90 6.64
C TYR A 46 -14.72 -3.18 6.01
N SER A 47 -14.34 -4.13 6.85
CA SER A 47 -13.91 -5.46 6.44
C SER A 47 -14.56 -6.48 7.38
N ALA A 48 -15.47 -7.29 6.85
CA ALA A 48 -16.15 -8.33 7.63
C ALA A 48 -15.17 -9.35 8.24
N ILE A 49 -14.07 -9.64 7.53
CA ILE A 49 -12.99 -10.49 8.06
C ILE A 49 -12.33 -9.83 9.27
N MET A 50 -12.09 -8.52 9.23
CA MET A 50 -11.51 -7.81 10.37
C MET A 50 -12.47 -7.76 11.55
N ASP A 51 -13.77 -7.57 11.31
CA ASP A 51 -14.82 -7.58 12.32
C ASP A 51 -14.83 -8.93 13.08
N GLU A 52 -14.82 -10.05 12.36
CA GLU A 52 -14.73 -11.38 12.96
C GLU A 52 -13.43 -11.56 13.78
N LEU A 53 -12.30 -11.07 13.26
CA LEU A 53 -11.00 -11.20 13.91
C LEU A 53 -10.86 -10.36 15.19
N GLN A 54 -11.62 -9.27 15.35
CA GLN A 54 -11.51 -8.37 16.52
C GLN A 54 -11.65 -9.13 17.85
N SER A 55 -12.55 -10.11 17.91
CA SER A 55 -12.81 -10.91 19.11
C SER A 55 -11.61 -11.76 19.57
N SER A 56 -10.72 -12.11 18.64
CA SER A 56 -9.62 -13.06 18.84
C SER A 56 -8.24 -12.41 18.93
N ARG A 57 -8.14 -11.11 18.63
CA ARG A 57 -6.86 -10.39 18.57
C ARG A 57 -6.66 -9.53 19.82
N SER A 58 -5.51 -9.68 20.46
CA SER A 58 -5.10 -8.79 21.56
C SER A 58 -4.41 -7.54 21.00
N PRO A 59 -4.68 -6.34 21.56
CA PRO A 59 -3.94 -5.14 21.20
C PRO A 59 -2.44 -5.31 21.46
N VAL A 60 -1.62 -4.80 20.53
CA VAL A 60 -0.17 -4.75 20.68
C VAL A 60 0.23 -3.68 21.69
N SER A 61 1.02 -4.01 22.70
CA SER A 61 1.53 -3.07 23.70
C SER A 61 2.84 -2.39 23.26
N ASP A 62 3.12 -1.20 23.82
CA ASP A 62 4.39 -0.50 23.53
C ASP A 62 5.61 -1.29 24.04
N GLU A 63 5.42 -2.09 25.09
CA GLU A 63 6.45 -2.99 25.61
C GLU A 63 6.83 -4.06 24.58
N GLN A 64 5.83 -4.67 23.91
CA GLN A 64 6.10 -5.65 22.84
C GLN A 64 6.88 -5.01 21.68
N LEU A 65 6.50 -3.79 21.28
CA LEU A 65 7.24 -3.04 20.25
C LEU A 65 8.67 -2.74 20.70
N ALA A 66 8.87 -2.32 21.96
CA ALA A 66 10.19 -2.00 22.50
C ALA A 66 11.10 -3.22 22.57
N GLN A 67 10.57 -4.39 22.92
CA GLN A 67 11.33 -5.65 22.93
C GLN A 67 11.83 -5.99 21.52
N LEU A 68 10.96 -5.92 20.51
CA LEU A 68 11.28 -6.32 19.14
C LEU A 68 12.30 -5.41 18.44
N LYS A 69 12.53 -4.19 18.94
CA LYS A 69 13.62 -3.32 18.45
C LYS A 69 15.00 -3.99 18.51
N ASN A 70 15.22 -4.91 19.45
CA ASN A 70 16.53 -5.54 19.66
C ASN A 70 16.58 -7.03 19.28
N VAL A 71 15.48 -7.61 18.77
CA VAL A 71 15.45 -9.03 18.39
C VAL A 71 15.83 -9.16 16.90
N PRO A 72 16.79 -10.02 16.52
CA PRO A 72 17.12 -10.25 15.11
C PRO A 72 15.92 -10.77 14.31
N LEU A 73 15.79 -10.38 13.03
CA LEU A 73 14.66 -10.79 12.19
C LEU A 73 14.57 -12.31 12.07
N GLU A 74 15.70 -13.02 12.01
CA GLU A 74 15.76 -14.48 11.90
C GLU A 74 15.16 -15.17 13.13
N VAL A 75 15.37 -14.57 14.31
CA VAL A 75 14.77 -15.06 15.56
C VAL A 75 13.27 -14.84 15.54
N ILE A 76 12.82 -13.66 15.09
CA ILE A 76 11.38 -13.36 14.93
C ILE A 76 10.76 -14.39 13.98
N PHE A 77 11.33 -14.57 12.78
CA PHE A 77 10.82 -15.53 11.78
C PHE A 77 10.74 -16.95 12.33
N SER A 78 11.75 -17.39 13.09
CA SER A 78 11.76 -18.73 13.68
C SER A 78 10.66 -18.95 14.73
N ALA A 79 10.21 -17.87 15.38
CA ALA A 79 9.22 -17.91 16.45
C ALA A 79 7.76 -17.89 15.95
N LEU A 80 7.53 -17.57 14.67
CA LEU A 80 6.18 -17.36 14.12
C LEU A 80 5.42 -18.67 13.79
N GLY A 81 6.02 -19.85 13.96
CA GLY A 81 5.31 -21.14 13.84
C GLY A 81 4.62 -21.34 12.48
N GLU A 82 3.28 -21.41 12.48
CA GLU A 82 2.48 -21.71 11.27
C GLU A 82 2.29 -20.51 10.32
N TYR A 83 2.71 -19.30 10.69
CA TYR A 83 2.68 -18.16 9.78
C TYR A 83 3.82 -18.30 8.76
N ARG A 84 3.55 -18.85 7.57
CA ARG A 84 4.58 -19.19 6.56
C ARG A 84 4.93 -18.07 5.58
N LEU A 85 3.99 -17.17 5.29
CA LEU A 85 4.18 -16.02 4.40
C LEU A 85 4.25 -14.74 5.22
N ASN A 86 5.34 -14.58 5.97
CA ASN A 86 5.49 -13.57 7.02
C ASN A 86 6.56 -12.50 6.76
N TYR A 87 7.30 -12.59 5.64
CA TYR A 87 8.35 -11.63 5.30
C TYR A 87 8.33 -11.27 3.81
N ALA A 88 8.77 -10.05 3.50
CA ALA A 88 8.92 -9.54 2.15
C ALA A 88 10.31 -8.90 2.01
N THR A 89 10.88 -8.95 0.81
CA THR A 89 12.22 -8.45 0.50
C THR A 89 12.17 -7.44 -0.65
N GLY A 90 13.31 -6.79 -0.92
CA GLY A 90 13.45 -5.85 -2.03
C GLY A 90 13.04 -4.42 -1.68
N PHE A 91 13.12 -4.06 -0.39
CA PHE A 91 12.96 -2.70 0.08
C PHE A 91 14.33 -2.02 0.19
N GLN A 92 14.35 -0.72 -0.06
CA GLN A 92 15.41 0.20 0.25
C GLN A 92 14.99 1.00 1.48
N ASN A 93 15.93 1.23 2.38
CA ASN A 93 15.73 2.02 3.58
C ASN A 93 16.28 3.44 3.38
N THR A 94 15.44 4.46 3.57
CA THR A 94 15.91 5.87 3.53
C THR A 94 16.88 6.20 4.65
N GLN A 95 16.90 5.39 5.72
CA GLN A 95 17.79 5.56 6.87
C GLN A 95 18.60 4.28 7.08
N PRO A 96 19.64 4.01 6.26
CA PRO A 96 20.44 2.79 6.39
C PRO A 96 20.99 2.59 7.81
N GLY A 97 20.94 1.36 8.29
CA GLY A 97 21.31 0.95 9.64
C GLY A 97 20.23 1.22 10.70
N SER A 98 19.12 1.87 10.32
CA SER A 98 17.97 2.03 11.21
C SER A 98 17.03 0.83 11.11
N ARG A 99 16.27 0.62 12.19
CA ARG A 99 15.21 -0.38 12.25
C ARG A 99 13.87 0.28 12.51
N LEU A 100 12.89 -0.12 11.74
CA LEU A 100 11.49 0.22 11.87
C LEU A 100 10.78 -0.87 12.69
N VAL A 101 10.03 -0.47 13.72
CA VAL A 101 9.12 -1.36 14.48
C VAL A 101 7.86 -0.59 14.84
N GLY A 102 6.69 -1.15 14.56
CA GLY A 102 5.43 -0.52 14.99
C GLY A 102 4.18 -1.32 14.64
N ARG A 103 3.03 -0.74 14.97
CA ARG A 103 1.70 -1.29 14.65
C ARG A 103 1.29 -0.88 13.25
N ALA A 104 0.82 -1.82 12.45
CA ALA A 104 0.43 -1.56 11.08
C ALA A 104 -0.85 -0.71 11.02
N LEU A 105 -0.73 0.46 10.42
CA LEU A 105 -1.84 1.23 9.88
C LEU A 105 -1.82 1.02 8.36
N THR A 106 -2.79 0.28 7.86
CA THR A 106 -2.73 -0.25 6.49
C THR A 106 -3.50 0.61 5.50
N MET A 107 -3.02 0.66 4.26
CA MET A 107 -3.72 1.33 3.16
C MET A 107 -3.49 0.63 1.83
N ARG A 108 -4.54 0.53 1.02
CA ARG A 108 -4.50 -0.03 -0.34
C ARG A 108 -4.73 1.04 -1.38
N PHE A 109 -3.94 0.98 -2.44
CA PHE A 109 -4.07 1.82 -3.60
C PHE A 109 -4.35 1.00 -4.86
N LEU A 110 -5.06 1.61 -5.81
CA LEU A 110 -5.29 1.06 -7.13
C LEU A 110 -4.91 2.08 -8.22
N PRO A 111 -4.64 1.61 -9.45
CA PRO A 111 -4.52 2.49 -10.61
C PRO A 111 -5.78 3.36 -10.75
N PRO A 112 -5.63 4.66 -11.08
CA PRO A 112 -6.75 5.56 -11.17
C PRO A 112 -7.66 5.19 -12.36
N ARG A 113 -8.97 5.22 -12.12
CA ARG A 113 -10.01 5.27 -13.16
C ARG A 113 -10.93 6.46 -12.89
N PRO A 114 -11.47 7.14 -13.91
CA PRO A 114 -12.34 8.30 -13.68
C PRO A 114 -13.54 7.99 -12.77
N ASP A 115 -14.26 6.92 -13.07
CA ASP A 115 -15.42 6.43 -12.29
C ASP A 115 -15.07 6.10 -10.84
N LEU A 116 -13.97 5.36 -10.63
CA LEU A 116 -13.50 5.00 -9.30
C LEU A 116 -13.01 6.22 -8.50
N SER A 117 -12.35 7.16 -9.18
CA SER A 117 -11.84 8.39 -8.57
C SER A 117 -12.97 9.29 -8.10
N GLU A 118 -14.04 9.42 -8.90
CA GLU A 118 -15.26 10.14 -8.52
C GLU A 118 -15.93 9.51 -7.30
N ALA A 119 -16.03 8.17 -7.26
CA ALA A 119 -16.58 7.47 -6.10
C ALA A 119 -15.74 7.71 -4.83
N ALA A 120 -14.42 7.61 -4.93
CA ALA A 120 -13.51 7.87 -3.81
C ALA A 120 -13.58 9.32 -3.31
N LEU A 121 -13.70 10.29 -4.22
CA LEU A 121 -13.92 11.70 -3.89
C LEU A 121 -15.23 11.90 -3.12
N SER A 122 -16.31 11.28 -3.58
CA SER A 122 -17.61 11.38 -2.93
C SER A 122 -17.59 10.78 -1.52
N LEU A 123 -16.90 9.65 -1.32
CA LEU A 123 -16.73 9.05 0.00
C LEU A 123 -15.90 9.94 0.94
N ALA A 124 -14.82 10.56 0.42
CA ALA A 124 -13.97 11.46 1.19
C ALA A 124 -14.74 12.69 1.69
N GLU A 125 -15.56 13.29 0.83
CA GLU A 125 -16.43 14.41 1.17
C GLU A 125 -17.47 14.02 2.23
N GLN A 126 -18.17 12.91 2.01
CA GLN A 126 -19.19 12.41 2.93
C GLN A 126 -18.61 12.03 4.31
N GLY A 127 -17.42 11.44 4.34
CA GLY A 127 -16.73 11.03 5.57
C GLY A 127 -15.90 12.11 6.24
N ASN A 128 -15.79 13.30 5.64
CA ASN A 128 -14.98 14.43 6.14
C ASN A 128 -13.52 14.03 6.45
N TRP A 129 -12.83 13.46 5.46
CA TRP A 129 -11.41 13.12 5.54
C TRP A 129 -10.67 13.45 4.23
N ASP A 130 -9.36 13.66 4.30
CA ASP A 130 -8.56 14.00 3.11
C ASP A 130 -8.44 12.79 2.17
N ARG A 131 -8.79 12.98 0.90
CA ARG A 131 -8.68 11.94 -0.14
C ARG A 131 -7.25 11.44 -0.38
N ARG A 132 -6.24 12.24 -0.02
CA ARG A 132 -4.83 11.91 -0.15
C ARG A 132 -4.48 11.07 1.07
N TYR A 133 -4.40 9.76 0.87
CA TYR A 133 -4.27 8.82 1.99
C TYR A 133 -3.01 9.03 2.84
N TYR A 134 -1.95 9.64 2.31
CA TYR A 134 -0.80 10.07 3.12
C TYR A 134 -1.16 11.21 4.09
N ALA A 135 -2.05 12.13 3.71
CA ALA A 135 -2.53 13.20 4.58
C ALA A 135 -3.49 12.65 5.64
N ARG A 136 -4.35 11.71 5.24
CA ARG A 136 -5.17 10.94 6.17
C ARG A 136 -4.34 10.15 7.19
N ALA A 137 -3.27 9.51 6.75
CA ALA A 137 -2.31 8.87 7.65
C ALA A 137 -1.68 9.88 8.62
N ALA A 138 -1.35 11.08 8.13
CA ALA A 138 -0.90 12.19 8.98
C ALA A 138 -2.01 12.80 9.86
N GLU A 139 -3.26 12.38 9.77
CA GLU A 139 -4.33 12.76 10.71
C GLU A 139 -4.56 11.69 11.77
N GLU A 140 -4.45 10.42 11.38
CA GLU A 140 -4.92 9.27 12.16
C GLU A 140 -3.80 8.43 12.78
N ALA A 141 -2.57 8.48 12.25
CA ALA A 141 -1.45 7.77 12.86
C ALA A 141 -1.08 8.39 14.21
N GLY A 142 -0.69 7.53 15.14
CA GLY A 142 -0.18 7.92 16.45
C GLY A 142 1.23 7.37 16.74
N PRO A 143 1.74 7.66 17.95
CA PRO A 143 3.01 7.12 18.44
C PRO A 143 3.10 5.60 18.31
N GLY A 144 4.15 5.12 17.64
CA GLY A 144 4.40 3.68 17.47
C GLY A 144 3.63 3.01 16.33
N ASP A 145 2.85 3.77 15.55
CA ASP A 145 2.25 3.26 14.32
C ASP A 145 3.24 3.29 13.16
N VAL A 146 3.12 2.33 12.27
CA VAL A 146 3.81 2.27 10.98
C VAL A 146 2.77 2.26 9.89
N ILE A 147 2.93 3.16 8.93
CA ILE A 147 2.08 3.18 7.75
C ILE A 147 2.53 2.05 6.83
N VAL A 148 1.61 1.19 6.42
CA VAL A 148 1.88 0.04 5.54
C VAL A 148 1.03 0.18 4.28
N ALA A 149 1.65 0.54 3.16
CA ALA A 149 0.96 0.92 1.94
C ALA A 149 1.16 -0.09 0.80
N GLU A 150 0.06 -0.72 0.37
CA GLU A 150 0.02 -1.60 -0.81
C GLU A 150 -0.19 -0.76 -2.08
N LEU A 151 0.86 -0.63 -2.89
CA LEU A 151 0.84 0.03 -4.20
C LEU A 151 1.14 -0.98 -5.34
N GLY A 152 0.96 -2.28 -5.10
CA GLY A 152 1.13 -3.34 -6.09
C GLY A 152 2.58 -3.70 -6.47
N GLY A 153 3.57 -2.96 -5.97
CA GLY A 153 4.99 -3.32 -6.05
C GLY A 153 5.66 -3.21 -7.42
N SER A 154 4.98 -2.67 -8.44
CA SER A 154 5.50 -2.47 -9.80
C SER A 154 6.08 -1.08 -10.03
N ASP A 155 7.10 -0.96 -10.87
CA ASP A 155 7.72 0.32 -11.22
C ASP A 155 6.72 1.35 -11.76
N GLY A 156 6.86 2.61 -11.32
CA GLY A 156 6.17 3.76 -11.91
C GLY A 156 5.19 4.52 -11.02
N HIS A 157 5.10 4.21 -9.72
CA HIS A 157 4.13 4.83 -8.81
C HIS A 157 4.69 5.02 -7.40
N ASN A 158 4.32 6.12 -6.73
CA ASN A 158 4.79 6.46 -5.38
C ASN A 158 3.68 6.91 -4.43
N LEU A 159 3.93 6.77 -3.12
CA LEU A 159 2.98 7.20 -2.09
C LEU A 159 3.08 8.71 -1.80
N PHE A 160 4.28 9.19 -1.47
CA PHE A 160 4.54 10.57 -1.10
C PHE A 160 5.98 10.99 -1.37
N GLY A 161 6.25 12.27 -1.13
CA GLY A 161 7.58 12.84 -0.98
C GLY A 161 7.83 13.38 0.42
N ASP A 162 8.82 14.25 0.57
CA ASP A 162 9.31 14.72 1.87
C ASP A 162 8.23 15.38 2.73
N MET A 163 7.33 16.16 2.12
CA MET A 163 6.19 16.80 2.80
C MET A 163 5.23 15.78 3.42
N GLY A 164 4.95 14.67 2.72
CA GLY A 164 4.08 13.63 3.24
C GLY A 164 4.72 12.92 4.43
N ALA A 165 6.01 12.59 4.31
CA ALA A 165 6.78 12.04 5.43
C ALA A 165 6.80 12.99 6.63
N THR A 166 7.01 14.30 6.42
CA THR A 166 6.98 15.29 7.51
C THR A 166 5.65 15.31 8.24
N GLY A 167 4.52 15.30 7.52
CA GLY A 167 3.20 15.29 8.15
C GLY A 167 2.97 14.05 9.00
N ILE A 168 3.36 12.88 8.50
CA ILE A 168 3.23 11.60 9.22
C ILE A 168 4.17 11.57 10.44
N GLN A 169 5.43 11.97 10.27
CA GLN A 169 6.41 12.03 11.34
C GLN A 169 5.98 12.96 12.47
N GLN A 170 5.41 14.13 12.16
CA GLN A 170 4.95 15.10 13.16
C GLN A 170 3.85 14.55 14.09
N ARG A 171 3.20 13.45 13.70
CA ARG A 171 2.18 12.75 14.51
C ARG A 171 2.75 11.66 15.41
N GLY A 172 4.05 11.38 15.30
CA GLY A 172 4.75 10.40 16.12
C GLY A 172 4.79 8.99 15.54
N ALA A 173 4.35 8.79 14.29
CA ALA A 173 4.50 7.50 13.62
C ALA A 173 5.98 7.07 13.58
N ALA A 174 6.22 5.77 13.71
CA ALA A 174 7.55 5.17 13.77
C ALA A 174 8.22 5.00 12.40
N GLY A 175 7.46 5.13 11.31
CA GLY A 175 7.98 5.04 9.94
C GLY A 175 6.93 4.61 8.92
N VAL A 176 7.38 4.26 7.73
CA VAL A 176 6.51 3.88 6.60
C VAL A 176 7.10 2.70 5.84
N ILE A 177 6.25 1.76 5.43
CA ILE A 177 6.56 0.67 4.48
C ILE A 177 5.67 0.87 3.25
N ILE A 178 6.29 0.91 2.07
CA ILE A 178 5.62 1.15 0.79
C ILE A 178 5.94 0.00 -0.16
N ASP A 179 4.96 -0.85 -0.48
CA ASP A 179 5.05 -1.82 -1.57
C ASP A 179 4.92 -1.11 -2.93
N GLY A 180 5.89 -0.24 -3.20
CA GLY A 180 5.89 0.73 -4.30
C GLY A 180 6.96 1.79 -4.09
N GLY A 181 6.80 2.94 -4.75
CA GLY A 181 7.81 3.99 -4.75
C GLY A 181 7.64 5.07 -3.69
N THR A 182 8.72 5.82 -3.48
CA THR A 182 8.69 7.15 -2.85
C THR A 182 9.32 8.18 -3.78
N ARG A 183 9.02 9.46 -3.58
CA ARG A 183 9.75 10.57 -4.21
C ARG A 183 10.59 11.32 -3.17
N ASP A 184 11.35 12.30 -3.64
CA ASP A 184 12.22 13.15 -2.81
C ASP A 184 13.22 12.34 -1.95
N TYR A 185 13.71 11.23 -2.48
CA TYR A 185 14.58 10.28 -1.77
C TYR A 185 15.75 10.96 -1.06
N SER A 186 16.44 11.91 -1.70
CA SER A 186 17.53 12.67 -1.07
C SER A 186 17.08 13.41 0.18
N GLY A 187 15.91 14.06 0.15
CA GLY A 187 15.37 14.76 1.31
C GLY A 187 14.88 13.83 2.42
N LEU A 188 14.40 12.63 2.06
CA LEU A 188 14.03 11.59 3.03
C LEU A 188 15.23 10.97 3.75
N ARG A 189 16.45 11.22 3.27
CA ARG A 189 17.71 10.83 3.92
C ARG A 189 18.27 11.88 4.87
N ASP A 190 17.69 13.07 4.92
CA ASP A 190 18.17 14.14 5.80
C ASP A 190 18.04 13.74 7.29
N ASP A 191 18.90 14.29 8.14
CA ASP A 191 18.96 14.02 9.58
C ASP A 191 17.61 14.24 10.30
N ARG A 192 16.73 15.10 9.76
CA ARG A 192 15.40 15.32 10.32
C ARG A 192 14.53 14.05 10.32
N PHE A 193 14.81 13.10 9.43
CA PHE A 193 14.10 11.82 9.31
C PHE A 193 14.87 10.63 9.89
N LYS A 194 15.98 10.85 10.60
CA LYS A 194 16.84 9.77 11.13
C LYS A 194 16.09 8.73 11.99
N ASP A 195 15.04 9.18 12.69
CA ASP A 195 14.19 8.34 13.55
C ASP A 195 12.86 7.98 12.87
N PHE A 196 12.76 8.19 11.55
CA PHE A 196 11.58 7.96 10.72
C PHE A 196 11.96 7.27 9.40
N PRO A 197 12.35 5.98 9.46
CA PRO A 197 12.67 5.20 8.27
C PRO A 197 11.47 5.06 7.33
N VAL A 198 11.74 5.17 6.03
CA VAL A 198 10.81 4.85 4.95
C VAL A 198 11.40 3.70 4.16
N LEU A 199 10.73 2.55 4.20
CA LEU A 199 11.07 1.36 3.43
C LEU A 199 10.26 1.38 2.14
N HIS A 200 10.90 1.38 0.98
CA HIS A 200 10.24 1.48 -0.33
C HIS A 200 10.94 0.63 -1.39
N LYS A 201 10.29 0.27 -2.50
CA LYS A 201 10.88 -0.58 -3.55
C LYS A 201 11.74 0.18 -4.56
N PHE A 202 11.32 1.38 -4.93
CA PHE A 202 12.02 2.20 -5.93
C PHE A 202 11.78 3.70 -5.68
N THR A 203 12.52 4.55 -6.37
CA THR A 203 12.32 6.00 -6.34
C THR A 203 11.61 6.45 -7.62
N ASP A 204 10.55 7.23 -7.51
CA ASP A 204 9.80 7.76 -8.65
C ASP A 204 9.59 9.27 -8.45
N PRO A 205 10.12 10.14 -9.34
CA PRO A 205 10.04 11.59 -9.17
C PRO A 205 8.65 12.17 -9.49
N HIS A 206 7.73 11.39 -10.06
CA HIS A 206 6.40 11.89 -10.42
C HIS A 206 5.55 12.20 -9.19
N THR A 207 4.53 13.02 -9.37
CA THR A 207 3.49 13.20 -8.33
C THR A 207 2.64 11.93 -8.21
N THR A 208 2.28 11.56 -6.98
CA THR A 208 1.37 10.46 -6.67
C THR A 208 0.10 10.54 -7.53
N SER A 209 -0.12 9.51 -8.35
CA SER A 209 -1.27 9.39 -9.24
C SER A 209 -2.20 8.23 -8.86
N TRP A 210 -1.78 7.37 -7.94
CA TRP A 210 -2.56 6.23 -7.48
C TRP A 210 -3.65 6.63 -6.51
N LEU A 211 -4.76 5.89 -6.57
CA LEU A 211 -5.96 6.18 -5.82
C LEU A 211 -6.03 5.30 -4.58
N GLY A 212 -6.05 5.92 -3.40
CA GLY A 212 -6.33 5.20 -2.16
C GLY A 212 -7.78 4.73 -2.13
N VAL A 213 -8.00 3.45 -1.91
CA VAL A 213 -9.33 2.82 -1.94
C VAL A 213 -9.73 2.15 -0.64
N GLU A 214 -8.76 1.68 0.14
CA GLU A 214 -9.03 1.08 1.45
C GLU A 214 -8.06 1.55 2.53
N TYR A 215 -8.59 1.83 3.72
CA TYR A 215 -7.84 2.34 4.86
C TYR A 215 -8.18 1.51 6.11
N ASN A 216 -7.17 1.01 6.82
CA ASN A 216 -7.32 0.04 7.91
C ASN A 216 -8.11 -1.21 7.49
N ALA A 217 -7.78 -1.76 6.31
CA ALA A 217 -8.25 -3.05 5.82
C ALA A 217 -7.06 -4.01 5.59
N PRO A 218 -7.29 -5.33 5.44
CA PRO A 218 -6.22 -6.27 5.09
C PRO A 218 -5.53 -5.89 3.78
N VAL A 219 -4.21 -5.72 3.83
CA VAL A 219 -3.38 -5.40 2.66
C VAL A 219 -2.37 -6.51 2.38
N ARG A 220 -1.79 -6.48 1.19
CA ARG A 220 -0.69 -7.35 0.80
C ARG A 220 0.56 -6.54 0.47
N ILE A 221 1.67 -6.90 1.10
CA ILE A 221 2.99 -6.29 0.86
C ILE A 221 3.89 -7.38 0.28
N GLY A 222 4.19 -7.28 -1.01
CA GLY A 222 4.82 -8.38 -1.75
C GLY A 222 3.97 -9.66 -1.68
N GLY A 223 4.47 -10.68 -0.99
CA GLY A 223 3.77 -11.95 -0.76
C GLY A 223 3.08 -12.08 0.60
N VAL A 224 3.15 -11.05 1.46
CA VAL A 224 2.75 -11.11 2.87
C VAL A 224 1.41 -10.42 3.09
N THR A 225 0.54 -11.05 3.86
CA THR A 225 -0.68 -10.41 4.37
C THR A 225 -0.33 -9.56 5.59
N VAL A 226 -0.75 -8.30 5.59
CA VAL A 226 -0.65 -7.40 6.74
C VAL A 226 -2.04 -6.95 7.12
N LEU A 227 -2.43 -7.22 8.36
CA LEU A 227 -3.68 -6.76 8.93
C LEU A 227 -3.44 -5.46 9.72
N PRO A 228 -4.44 -4.57 9.79
CA PRO A 228 -4.43 -3.47 10.73
C PRO A 228 -4.10 -3.97 12.15
N GLY A 229 -3.19 -3.27 12.82
CA GLY A 229 -2.72 -3.57 14.17
C GLY A 229 -1.68 -4.69 14.29
N ASP A 230 -1.26 -5.35 13.19
CA ASP A 230 -0.13 -6.28 13.23
C ASP A 230 1.16 -5.58 13.62
N ILE A 231 2.10 -6.30 14.23
CA ILE A 231 3.46 -5.78 14.42
C ILE A 231 4.21 -5.94 13.11
N VAL A 232 4.77 -4.84 12.61
CA VAL A 232 5.70 -4.86 11.49
C VAL A 232 7.09 -4.48 11.95
N VAL A 233 8.07 -5.23 11.47
CA VAL A 233 9.50 -5.01 11.71
C VAL A 233 10.19 -4.96 10.34
N GLY A 234 11.01 -3.94 10.12
CA GLY A 234 11.82 -3.81 8.92
C GLY A 234 13.17 -3.20 9.23
N ASP A 235 14.21 -3.73 8.62
CA ASP A 235 15.58 -3.22 8.64
C ASP A 235 16.21 -3.41 7.24
N ASP A 236 17.54 -3.32 7.15
CA ASP A 236 18.31 -3.35 5.89
C ASP A 236 18.45 -4.76 5.27
#